data_AF-A0A3M1FVF3-F1
#
_entry.id   AF-A0A3M1FVF3-F1
#
_cell.length_a   1.000
_cell.length_b   1.000
_cell.length_c   1.000
_cell.angle_alpha   90.00
_cell.angle_beta   90.00
_cell.angle_gamma   90.00
#
_symmetry.space_group_name_H-M   'P 1'
#
loop_
_entity.id
_entity.type
_entity.pdbx_description
1 polymer ?
#
loop_
_entity_poly.entity_id
_entity_poly.type
_entity_poly.pdbx_seq_one_letter_code
_entity_poly.pdbx_strand_id
1 'polypeptide(L)'
;MFEKIKESFKLAVSFALIPRLFFNFFFFPLLLSFLVIIAQLVITSIFVEAYQSKKDPSLKSSGNKATLSFLRKTLLGRDKPFDAPILCYWNVDNNKHSHSFRELPPAKKECEPNRLDVAIRTKDFNNPLIKDYIKLFTGVTERIHICRSCSPDIVIDLTGKKSITRISSVYGLGILVLALDNLDIQEKIRKIKEEAKRQREKIGEVLFYTRGFKAPFNLSVAHRSLGLIVSVAFLVVVLLWLALKSHRKILDYFSKNGALLPMVAAIGKDSFYLSIWALTLFRVIAFFIGAAVIFLITLKSKVLFSQSLVATKLNLSFTEMLCWFTALITSFCLATIIGSIADLKSRSSLFGFLYRYFPIVVAMIGGGFWALSFLLLGDMDLYRGIITALPIFGIVPVLLSPVFYPSTSYLILHSSLSLLLIAYFLKKNAEWFGTHLDQV
;
A
#
# COMPACT_ATOMS: atom_id res chain seq x y z
N MET A 1 -5.37 -20.47 34.29
CA MET A 1 -4.86 -19.49 33.28
C MET A 1 -5.78 -18.28 33.16
N PHE A 2 -7.09 -18.46 32.93
CA PHE A 2 -8.06 -17.35 32.86
C PHE A 2 -8.09 -16.45 34.10
N GLU A 3 -8.00 -17.01 35.31
CA GLU A 3 -7.95 -16.20 36.54
C GLU A 3 -6.71 -15.30 36.60
N LYS A 4 -5.51 -15.84 36.32
CA LYS A 4 -4.27 -15.05 36.22
C LYS A 4 -4.41 -13.91 35.20
N ILE A 5 -5.04 -14.16 34.05
CA ILE A 5 -5.30 -13.12 33.04
C ILE A 5 -6.21 -12.02 33.60
N LYS A 6 -7.30 -12.42 34.28
CA LYS A 6 -8.26 -11.50 34.89
C LYS A 6 -7.60 -10.63 35.98
N GLU A 7 -6.78 -11.23 36.84
CA GLU A 7 -6.05 -10.50 37.89
C GLU A 7 -5.04 -9.53 37.32
N SER A 8 -4.25 -9.98 36.33
CA SER A 8 -3.27 -9.13 35.65
C SER A 8 -3.92 -7.97 34.93
N PHE A 9 -5.10 -8.19 34.33
CA PHE A 9 -5.88 -7.13 33.70
C PHE A 9 -6.40 -6.12 34.74
N LYS A 10 -6.95 -6.59 35.86
CA LYS A 10 -7.34 -5.70 36.98
C LYS A 10 -6.17 -4.87 37.45
N LEU A 11 -5.00 -5.48 37.64
CA LEU A 11 -3.78 -4.79 38.05
C LEU A 11 -3.33 -3.75 37.02
N ALA A 12 -3.35 -4.09 35.73
CA ALA A 12 -3.02 -3.15 34.66
C ALA A 12 -3.97 -1.94 34.64
N VAL A 13 -5.27 -2.17 34.84
CA VAL A 13 -6.27 -1.09 34.98
C VAL A 13 -5.98 -0.25 36.22
N SER A 14 -5.69 -0.87 37.36
CA SER A 14 -5.30 -0.14 38.59
C SER A 14 -4.07 0.74 38.37
N PHE A 15 -3.04 0.24 37.67
CA PHE A 15 -1.88 1.04 37.31
C PHE A 15 -2.24 2.19 36.36
N ALA A 16 -3.13 1.97 35.39
CA ALA A 16 -3.59 3.02 34.48
C ALA A 16 -4.40 4.11 35.19
N LEU A 17 -5.04 3.82 36.32
CA LEU A 17 -5.80 4.80 37.10
C LEU A 17 -4.91 5.68 38.00
N ILE A 18 -3.68 5.28 38.29
CA ILE A 18 -2.74 6.10 39.07
C ILE A 18 -2.32 7.30 38.22
N PRO A 19 -2.60 8.56 38.61
CA PRO A 19 -2.41 9.73 37.73
C PRO A 19 -0.99 9.85 37.19
N ARG A 20 0.03 9.65 38.04
CA ARG A 20 1.44 9.73 37.62
C ARG A 20 1.83 8.68 36.58
N LEU A 21 1.29 7.46 36.70
CA LEU A 21 1.50 6.39 35.72
C LEU A 21 0.70 6.67 34.45
N PHE A 22 -0.55 7.12 34.60
CA PHE A 22 -1.40 7.53 33.49
C PHE A 22 -0.70 8.56 32.59
N PHE A 23 -0.19 9.63 33.18
CA PHE A 23 0.50 10.68 32.42
C PHE A 23 1.75 10.14 31.71
N ASN A 24 2.57 9.37 32.42
CA ASN A 24 3.83 8.83 31.88
C ASN A 24 3.66 7.77 30.79
N PHE A 25 2.65 6.90 30.95
CA PHE A 25 2.45 5.73 30.09
C PHE A 25 1.40 5.95 29.00
N PHE A 26 0.42 6.82 29.20
CA PHE A 26 -0.67 7.02 28.25
C PHE A 26 -0.71 8.43 27.68
N PHE A 27 -0.78 9.47 28.51
CA PHE A 27 -0.95 10.85 28.04
C PHE A 27 0.22 11.34 27.19
N PHE A 28 1.46 11.32 27.70
CA PHE A 28 2.61 11.83 26.93
C PHE A 28 2.85 11.06 25.63
N PRO A 29 2.73 9.72 25.59
CA PRO A 29 2.82 8.98 24.34
C PRO A 29 1.72 9.30 23.34
N LEU A 30 0.50 9.56 23.80
CA LEU A 30 -0.61 9.98 22.96
C LEU A 30 -0.40 11.41 22.44
N LEU A 31 0.12 12.32 23.28
CA LEU A 31 0.53 13.65 22.84
C LEU A 31 1.65 13.60 21.80
N LEU A 32 2.67 12.76 22.02
CA LEU A 32 3.75 12.54 21.06
C LEU A 32 3.21 11.96 19.74
N SER A 33 2.27 11.01 19.80
CA SER A 33 1.55 10.48 18.63
C SER A 33 0.92 11.60 17.83
N PHE A 34 0.13 12.44 18.51
CA PHE A 34 -0.58 13.55 17.90
C PHE A 34 0.40 14.50 17.19
N LEU A 35 1.51 14.86 17.84
CA LEU A 35 2.55 15.69 17.24
C LEU A 35 3.21 15.04 16.03
N VAL A 36 3.53 13.74 16.11
CA VAL A 36 4.15 13.01 15.00
C VAL A 36 3.19 12.91 13.80
N ILE A 37 1.91 12.69 14.04
CA ILE A 37 0.90 12.64 12.97
C ILE A 37 0.73 14.02 12.34
N ILE A 38 0.66 15.10 13.12
CA ILE A 38 0.63 16.46 12.57
C ILE A 38 1.87 16.73 11.72
N ALA A 39 3.06 16.44 12.24
CA ALA A 39 4.31 16.61 11.51
C ALA A 39 4.31 15.80 10.21
N GLN A 40 3.86 14.55 10.26
CA GLN A 40 3.69 13.70 9.09
C GLN A 40 2.73 14.31 8.08
N LEU A 41 1.57 14.81 8.50
CA LEU A 41 0.59 15.44 7.61
C LEU A 41 1.17 16.68 6.93
N VAL A 42 1.91 17.51 7.67
CA VAL A 42 2.61 18.69 7.13
C VAL A 42 3.66 18.25 6.11
N ILE A 43 4.52 17.29 6.44
CA ILE A 43 5.55 16.76 5.53
C ILE A 43 4.92 16.17 4.27
N THR A 44 3.85 15.36 4.40
CA THR A 44 3.13 14.81 3.26
C THR A 44 2.51 15.92 2.42
N SER A 45 1.91 16.95 3.03
CA SER A 45 1.35 18.09 2.31
C SER A 45 2.43 18.82 1.51
N ILE A 46 3.56 19.14 2.15
CA ILE A 46 4.72 19.77 1.49
C ILE A 46 5.25 18.87 0.36
N PHE A 47 5.35 17.55 0.59
CA PHE A 47 5.81 16.61 -0.42
C PHE A 47 4.86 16.55 -1.62
N VAL A 48 3.55 16.48 -1.37
CA VAL A 48 2.52 16.49 -2.42
C VAL A 48 2.56 17.80 -3.19
N GLU A 49 2.69 18.94 -2.51
CA GLU A 49 2.79 20.26 -3.13
C GLU A 49 4.09 20.42 -3.92
N ALA A 50 5.23 20.03 -3.36
CA ALA A 50 6.53 20.03 -4.05
C ALA A 50 6.52 19.10 -5.27
N TYR A 51 5.84 17.95 -5.19
CA TYR A 51 5.67 17.04 -6.32
C TYR A 51 4.75 17.64 -7.40
N GLN A 52 3.70 18.36 -7.00
CA GLN A 52 2.82 19.09 -7.93
C GLN A 52 3.52 20.31 -8.55
N SER A 53 4.39 20.99 -7.80
CA SER A 53 5.19 22.14 -8.26
C SER A 53 6.32 21.70 -9.19
N LYS A 54 7.01 20.57 -8.93
CA LYS A 54 7.97 19.96 -9.88
C LYS A 54 7.34 19.43 -11.16
N LYS A 55 6.01 19.45 -11.27
CA LYS A 55 5.29 19.20 -12.52
C LYS A 55 5.27 20.45 -13.41
N ASP A 56 5.87 21.57 -13.00
CA ASP A 56 6.14 22.69 -13.89
C ASP A 56 7.21 22.25 -14.92
N PRO A 57 6.86 22.16 -16.21
CA PRO A 57 7.67 21.52 -17.25
C PRO A 57 8.98 22.26 -17.59
N SER A 58 9.24 23.42 -16.98
CA SER A 58 10.45 24.22 -17.21
C SER A 58 11.73 23.64 -16.59
N LEU A 59 11.65 22.62 -15.73
CA LEU A 59 12.78 22.16 -14.89
C LEU A 59 13.24 20.70 -15.12
N LYS A 60 12.81 20.01 -16.19
CA LYS A 60 13.13 18.57 -16.41
C LYS A 60 13.60 18.19 -17.82
N SER A 61 14.61 18.85 -18.40
CA SER A 61 15.15 18.42 -19.71
C SER A 61 16.36 17.47 -19.64
N SER A 62 17.11 17.44 -18.53
CA SER A 62 18.39 16.70 -18.49
C SER A 62 18.30 15.28 -17.89
N GLY A 63 17.56 15.08 -16.81
CA GLY A 63 17.51 13.78 -16.09
C GLY A 63 16.58 12.70 -16.66
N ASN A 64 15.69 13.05 -17.60
CA ASN A 64 14.65 12.11 -18.05
C ASN A 64 15.14 11.12 -19.11
N LYS A 65 16.05 11.52 -20.01
CA LYS A 65 16.46 10.72 -21.17
C LYS A 65 17.07 9.36 -20.79
N ALA A 66 17.91 9.32 -19.75
CA ALA A 66 18.51 8.06 -19.27
C ALA A 66 17.45 7.10 -18.69
N THR A 67 16.53 7.62 -17.88
CA THR A 67 15.43 6.84 -17.29
C THR A 67 14.49 6.29 -18.36
N LEU A 68 14.19 7.09 -19.38
CA LEU A 68 13.34 6.69 -20.50
C LEU A 68 14.02 5.68 -21.42
N SER A 69 15.32 5.86 -21.69
CA SER A 69 16.11 4.86 -22.43
C SER A 69 16.12 3.54 -21.68
N PHE A 70 16.33 3.56 -20.36
CA PHE A 70 16.27 2.37 -19.53
C PHE A 70 14.89 1.71 -19.56
N LEU A 71 13.81 2.51 -19.41
CA LEU A 71 12.43 2.00 -19.48
C LEU A 71 12.14 1.38 -20.86
N ARG A 72 12.56 2.05 -21.94
CA ARG A 72 12.39 1.57 -23.32
C ARG A 72 13.15 0.28 -23.55
N LYS A 73 14.40 0.20 -23.12
CA LYS A 73 15.22 -1.02 -23.20
C LYS A 73 14.62 -2.18 -22.41
N THR A 74 14.11 -1.89 -21.21
CA THR A 74 13.52 -2.91 -20.32
C THR A 74 12.19 -3.44 -20.87
N LEU A 75 11.33 -2.56 -21.40
CA LEU A 75 10.00 -2.94 -21.89
C LEU A 75 10.03 -3.51 -23.31
N LEU A 76 10.83 -2.92 -24.19
CA LEU A 76 10.82 -3.20 -25.63
C LEU A 76 12.04 -4.02 -26.08
N GLY A 77 12.99 -4.28 -25.19
CA GLY A 77 14.26 -4.93 -25.53
C GLY A 77 15.20 -4.08 -26.39
N ARG A 78 14.92 -2.78 -26.58
CA ARG A 78 15.64 -1.90 -27.51
C ARG A 78 15.61 -0.44 -27.10
N ASP A 79 16.64 0.31 -27.49
CA ASP A 79 16.78 1.74 -27.15
C ASP A 79 16.14 2.67 -28.21
N LYS A 80 16.00 2.19 -29.46
CA LYS A 80 15.45 2.98 -30.57
C LYS A 80 13.90 2.94 -30.59
N PRO A 81 13.23 4.03 -31.00
CA PRO A 81 11.78 4.06 -31.18
C PRO A 81 11.32 3.08 -32.27
N PHE A 82 10.03 2.71 -32.28
CA PHE A 82 9.45 1.91 -33.38
C PHE A 82 9.34 2.76 -34.64
N ASP A 83 9.26 2.10 -35.78
CA ASP A 83 8.76 2.74 -36.98
C ASP A 83 7.26 3.08 -36.81
N ALA A 84 6.63 3.56 -37.87
CA ALA A 84 5.19 3.80 -37.83
C ALA A 84 4.43 2.50 -37.46
N PRO A 85 3.46 2.55 -36.53
CA PRO A 85 2.80 1.36 -36.04
C PRO A 85 1.93 0.73 -37.14
N ILE A 86 1.90 -0.61 -37.19
CA ILE A 86 1.03 -1.36 -38.08
C ILE A 86 -0.41 -1.22 -37.59
N LEU A 87 -1.30 -0.76 -38.45
CA LEU A 87 -2.72 -0.56 -38.14
C LEU A 87 -3.52 -1.83 -38.47
N CYS A 88 -4.14 -2.41 -37.44
CA CYS A 88 -4.90 -3.64 -37.56
C CYS A 88 -6.39 -3.37 -37.34
N TYR A 89 -7.16 -3.35 -38.42
CA TYR A 89 -8.61 -3.13 -38.40
C TYR A 89 -9.35 -4.46 -38.24
N TRP A 90 -10.04 -4.63 -37.12
CA TRP A 90 -10.84 -5.83 -36.87
C TRP A 90 -12.18 -5.71 -37.61
N ASN A 91 -12.48 -6.69 -38.44
CA ASN A 91 -13.76 -6.76 -39.14
C ASN A 91 -14.76 -7.59 -38.34
N VAL A 92 -16.01 -7.16 -38.37
CA VAL A 92 -17.14 -7.93 -37.82
C VAL A 92 -17.39 -9.10 -38.76
N ASP A 93 -17.38 -10.32 -38.24
CA ASP A 93 -17.82 -11.47 -39.02
C ASP A 93 -19.34 -11.34 -39.24
N ASN A 94 -19.72 -11.03 -40.49
CA ASN A 94 -21.11 -10.86 -40.89
C ASN A 94 -21.80 -12.21 -41.17
N ASN A 95 -21.20 -13.35 -40.82
CA ASN A 95 -21.83 -14.65 -40.93
C ASN A 95 -23.13 -14.71 -40.10
N LYS A 96 -24.26 -14.65 -40.81
CA LYS A 96 -25.64 -14.59 -40.28
C LYS A 96 -26.06 -15.76 -39.38
N HIS A 97 -25.23 -16.78 -39.21
CA HIS A 97 -25.54 -18.00 -38.46
C HIS A 97 -24.98 -18.04 -37.03
N SER A 98 -24.22 -17.03 -36.59
CA SER A 98 -23.75 -16.96 -35.20
C SER A 98 -24.61 -15.99 -34.38
N HIS A 99 -25.32 -16.51 -33.38
CA HIS A 99 -26.06 -15.69 -32.40
C HIS A 99 -25.17 -14.86 -31.48
N SER A 100 -23.84 -14.91 -31.64
CA SER A 100 -22.88 -14.08 -30.92
C SER A 100 -22.07 -13.21 -31.88
N PHE A 101 -22.14 -11.89 -31.72
CA PHE A 101 -21.24 -10.94 -32.39
C PHE A 101 -19.80 -11.24 -31.96
N ARG A 102 -19.04 -11.97 -32.78
CA ARG A 102 -17.58 -12.16 -32.60
C ARG A 102 -16.86 -11.34 -33.67
N GLU A 103 -15.98 -10.46 -33.21
CA GLU A 103 -14.96 -9.88 -34.08
C GLU A 103 -13.78 -10.85 -34.14
N LEU A 104 -13.27 -11.09 -35.33
CA LEU A 104 -12.07 -11.88 -35.54
C LEU A 104 -10.90 -10.93 -35.82
N PRO A 105 -9.69 -11.23 -35.31
CA PRO A 105 -8.50 -10.50 -35.73
C PRO A 105 -8.34 -10.65 -37.26
N PRO A 106 -7.68 -9.68 -37.93
CA PRO A 106 -7.37 -9.82 -39.35
C PRO A 106 -6.65 -11.15 -39.60
N ALA A 107 -6.97 -11.84 -40.70
CA ALA A 107 -6.35 -13.13 -41.04
C ALA A 107 -4.80 -13.06 -41.20
N LYS A 108 -4.24 -11.86 -41.25
CA LYS A 108 -2.79 -11.63 -41.28
C LYS A 108 -2.18 -11.94 -39.91
N LYS A 109 -1.21 -12.86 -39.89
CA LYS A 109 -0.44 -13.25 -38.69
C LYS A 109 0.21 -12.06 -37.96
N GLU A 110 0.58 -11.02 -38.70
CA GLU A 110 1.14 -9.77 -38.16
C GLU A 110 0.17 -9.03 -37.22
N CYS A 111 -1.14 -9.20 -37.38
CA CYS A 111 -2.16 -8.54 -36.58
C CYS A 111 -2.66 -9.38 -35.39
N GLU A 112 -1.94 -10.45 -35.04
CA GLU A 112 -2.19 -11.19 -33.81
C GLU A 112 -1.87 -10.30 -32.60
N PRO A 113 -2.83 -10.10 -31.67
CA PRO A 113 -2.66 -9.14 -30.58
C PRO A 113 -1.56 -9.56 -29.61
N ASN A 114 -0.63 -8.65 -29.37
CA ASN A 114 0.43 -8.76 -28.40
C ASN A 114 0.17 -7.82 -27.20
N ARG A 115 0.88 -8.05 -26.10
CA ARG A 115 0.73 -7.33 -24.83
C ARG A 115 1.24 -5.89 -24.87
N LEU A 116 2.17 -5.59 -25.77
CA LEU A 116 2.70 -4.25 -25.95
C LEU A 116 1.89 -3.43 -26.98
N ASP A 117 0.84 -4.04 -27.55
CA ASP A 117 -0.01 -3.41 -28.55
C ASP A 117 -1.09 -2.56 -27.88
N VAL A 118 -1.58 -1.56 -28.62
CA VAL A 118 -2.62 -0.64 -28.16
C VAL A 118 -3.91 -0.94 -28.90
N ALA A 119 -5.03 -1.10 -28.18
CA ALA A 119 -6.35 -1.15 -28.78
C ALA A 119 -7.07 0.19 -28.68
N ILE A 120 -7.65 0.65 -29.78
CA ILE A 120 -8.61 1.74 -29.85
C ILE A 120 -9.99 1.12 -30.08
N ARG A 121 -10.80 1.11 -29.03
CA ARG A 121 -12.15 0.55 -29.06
C ARG A 121 -13.14 1.62 -29.51
N THR A 122 -13.76 1.45 -30.68
CA THR A 122 -14.69 2.43 -31.24
C THR A 122 -15.84 1.76 -32.00
N LYS A 123 -17.01 2.39 -32.02
CA LYS A 123 -18.12 1.99 -32.90
C LYS A 123 -17.96 2.54 -34.32
N ASP A 124 -17.33 3.71 -34.42
CA ASP A 124 -17.07 4.44 -35.66
C ASP A 124 -15.57 4.43 -35.98
N PHE A 125 -15.20 3.75 -37.06
CA PHE A 125 -13.82 3.63 -37.53
C PHE A 125 -13.30 4.93 -38.18
N ASN A 126 -14.19 5.88 -38.48
CA ASN A 126 -13.84 7.19 -39.01
C ASN A 126 -13.69 8.27 -37.92
N ASN A 127 -13.79 7.89 -36.64
CA ASN A 127 -13.68 8.84 -35.55
C ASN A 127 -12.34 9.62 -35.63
N PRO A 128 -12.36 10.96 -35.70
CA PRO A 128 -11.15 11.76 -35.91
C PRO A 128 -10.11 11.59 -34.79
N LEU A 129 -10.54 11.21 -33.58
CA LEU A 129 -9.65 10.96 -32.45
C LEU A 129 -8.70 9.78 -32.69
N ILE A 130 -9.06 8.84 -33.57
CA ILE A 130 -8.21 7.67 -33.89
C ILE A 130 -6.85 8.15 -34.41
N LYS A 131 -6.82 9.16 -35.29
CA LYS A 131 -5.57 9.72 -35.83
C LYS A 131 -4.70 10.34 -34.74
N ASP A 132 -5.32 11.03 -33.78
CA ASP A 132 -4.62 11.63 -32.65
C ASP A 132 -3.95 10.55 -31.78
N TYR A 133 -4.66 9.45 -31.51
CA TYR A 133 -4.10 8.33 -30.75
C TYR A 133 -3.01 7.58 -31.52
N ILE A 134 -3.18 7.36 -32.82
CA ILE A 134 -2.11 6.77 -33.66
C ILE A 134 -0.84 7.61 -33.55
N LYS A 135 -0.97 8.93 -33.65
CA LYS A 135 0.17 9.85 -33.51
C LYS A 135 0.80 9.77 -32.12
N LEU A 136 -0.01 9.68 -31.06
CA LEU A 136 0.47 9.58 -29.68
C LEU A 136 1.33 8.33 -29.45
N PHE A 137 0.95 7.19 -30.04
CA PHE A 137 1.64 5.91 -29.84
C PHE A 137 2.67 5.57 -30.93
N THR A 138 2.79 6.41 -31.96
CA THR A 138 3.84 6.28 -32.98
C THR A 138 5.21 6.28 -32.31
N GLY A 139 6.08 5.36 -32.69
CA GLY A 139 7.42 5.23 -32.09
C GLY A 139 7.48 4.49 -30.76
N VAL A 140 6.34 4.09 -30.18
CA VAL A 140 6.28 3.45 -28.86
C VAL A 140 5.71 2.04 -28.89
N THR A 141 4.76 1.78 -29.77
CA THR A 141 4.20 0.43 -30.00
C THR A 141 4.41 0.00 -31.45
N GLU A 142 4.51 -1.31 -31.67
CA GLU A 142 4.63 -1.90 -33.00
C GLU A 142 3.27 -1.92 -33.72
N ARG A 143 2.17 -2.11 -32.98
CA ARG A 143 0.84 -2.35 -33.53
C ARG A 143 -0.25 -1.59 -32.79
N ILE A 144 -1.22 -1.10 -33.56
CA ILE A 144 -2.44 -0.48 -33.04
C ILE A 144 -3.65 -1.22 -33.62
N HIS A 145 -4.46 -1.80 -32.75
CA HIS A 145 -5.70 -2.48 -33.12
C HIS A 145 -6.87 -1.51 -33.04
N ILE A 146 -7.67 -1.43 -34.11
CA ILE A 146 -8.92 -0.66 -34.11
C ILE A 146 -10.06 -1.69 -34.18
N CYS A 147 -10.85 -1.77 -33.12
CA CYS A 147 -11.78 -2.88 -32.87
C CYS A 147 -13.00 -2.40 -32.06
N ARG A 148 -14.02 -3.25 -31.86
CA ARG A 148 -15.12 -2.99 -30.91
C ARG A 148 -14.99 -3.79 -29.61
N SER A 149 -14.26 -4.90 -29.62
CA SER A 149 -14.27 -5.89 -28.52
C SER A 149 -12.90 -6.38 -28.05
N CYS A 150 -11.81 -6.02 -28.73
CA CYS A 150 -10.46 -6.47 -28.36
C CYS A 150 -9.98 -5.95 -26.99
N SER A 151 -9.08 -6.70 -26.35
CA SER A 151 -8.64 -6.47 -24.97
C SER A 151 -7.13 -6.73 -24.72
N PRO A 152 -6.22 -6.05 -25.42
CA PRO A 152 -4.79 -6.04 -25.06
C PRO A 152 -4.54 -5.25 -23.76
N ASP A 153 -3.27 -5.08 -23.37
CA ASP A 153 -2.92 -4.48 -22.07
C ASP A 153 -3.25 -2.97 -21.98
N ILE A 154 -3.42 -2.27 -23.11
CA ILE A 154 -3.93 -0.90 -23.19
C ILE A 154 -5.16 -0.87 -24.10
N VAL A 155 -6.29 -0.41 -23.57
CA VAL A 155 -7.54 -0.22 -24.31
C VAL A 155 -8.04 1.21 -24.15
N ILE A 156 -8.11 1.94 -25.26
CA ILE A 156 -8.65 3.29 -25.35
C ILE A 156 -10.09 3.18 -25.81
N ASP A 157 -11.03 3.32 -24.87
CA ASP A 157 -12.45 3.15 -25.11
C ASP A 157 -13.10 4.48 -25.52
N LEU A 158 -13.51 4.56 -26.78
CA LEU A 158 -14.20 5.69 -27.41
C LEU A 158 -15.69 5.42 -27.60
N THR A 159 -16.23 4.33 -27.04
CA THR A 159 -17.63 3.94 -27.23
C THR A 159 -18.61 4.76 -26.37
N GLY A 160 -18.12 5.40 -25.31
CA GLY A 160 -18.90 6.23 -24.38
C GLY A 160 -18.86 7.73 -24.70
N LYS A 161 -19.54 8.54 -23.88
CA LYS A 161 -19.53 10.02 -23.99
C LYS A 161 -18.16 10.65 -23.68
N LYS A 162 -17.31 9.94 -22.94
CA LYS A 162 -15.94 10.33 -22.59
C LYS A 162 -15.02 9.18 -22.96
N SER A 163 -13.81 9.52 -23.41
CA SER A 163 -12.73 8.56 -23.59
C SER A 163 -12.29 7.99 -22.24
N ILE A 164 -12.03 6.68 -22.20
CA ILE A 164 -11.50 6.00 -21.02
C ILE A 164 -10.31 5.17 -21.46
N THR A 165 -9.14 5.40 -20.87
CA THR A 165 -7.96 4.57 -21.13
C THR A 165 -7.82 3.53 -20.03
N ARG A 166 -8.04 2.26 -20.38
CA ARG A 166 -7.93 1.10 -19.49
C ARG A 166 -6.55 0.49 -19.67
N ILE A 167 -5.82 0.30 -18.57
CA ILE A 167 -4.51 -0.34 -18.56
C ILE A 167 -4.61 -1.58 -17.68
N SER A 168 -4.32 -2.76 -18.20
CA SER A 168 -4.41 -4.01 -17.43
C SER A 168 -3.07 -4.55 -16.92
N SER A 169 -1.95 -3.93 -17.30
CA SER A 169 -0.62 -4.38 -16.89
C SER A 169 0.38 -3.25 -16.70
N VAL A 170 1.47 -3.53 -15.98
CA VAL A 170 2.59 -2.60 -15.78
C VAL A 170 3.31 -2.31 -17.11
N TYR A 171 3.32 -3.27 -18.03
CA TYR A 171 3.85 -3.07 -19.38
C TYR A 171 3.02 -2.04 -20.13
N GLY A 172 1.69 -2.15 -20.07
CA GLY A 172 0.78 -1.15 -20.62
C GLY A 172 0.97 0.24 -19.97
N LEU A 173 1.21 0.29 -18.66
CA LEU A 173 1.54 1.54 -17.99
C LEU A 173 2.86 2.14 -18.53
N GLY A 174 3.89 1.31 -18.69
CA GLY A 174 5.16 1.72 -19.24
C GLY A 174 5.08 2.25 -20.67
N ILE A 175 4.32 1.58 -21.53
CA ILE A 175 4.04 2.02 -22.91
C ILE A 175 3.31 3.36 -22.90
N LEU A 176 2.31 3.56 -22.02
CA LEU A 176 1.64 4.86 -21.90
C LEU A 176 2.61 5.97 -21.44
N VAL A 177 3.48 5.68 -20.47
CA VAL A 177 4.51 6.63 -19.99
C VAL A 177 5.45 7.02 -21.14
N LEU A 178 5.90 6.07 -21.94
CA LEU A 178 6.74 6.33 -23.11
C LEU A 178 5.99 7.13 -24.19
N ALA A 179 4.71 6.86 -24.43
CA ALA A 179 3.88 7.58 -25.40
C ALA A 179 3.65 9.04 -24.99
N LEU A 180 3.44 9.28 -23.69
CA LEU A 180 3.29 10.64 -23.16
C LEU A 180 4.58 11.45 -23.25
N ASP A 181 5.73 10.80 -23.23
CA ASP A 181 7.04 11.43 -23.35
C ASP A 181 7.49 11.64 -24.81
N ASN A 182 7.03 10.78 -25.74
CA ASN A 182 7.33 10.91 -27.17
C ASN A 182 6.66 12.13 -27.85
N LEU A 183 5.80 12.83 -27.12
CA LEU A 183 5.38 14.16 -27.49
C LEU A 183 6.60 15.08 -27.31
N ASP A 184 7.19 15.52 -28.42
CA ASP A 184 8.35 16.43 -28.50
C ASP A 184 8.02 17.81 -27.88
N ILE A 185 7.99 17.85 -26.56
CA ILE A 185 7.52 18.93 -25.67
C ILE A 185 8.74 19.65 -25.08
N GLN A 186 9.67 20.16 -25.89
CA GLN A 186 10.70 21.07 -25.37
C GLN A 186 10.52 22.49 -25.92
N GLU A 187 10.15 22.65 -27.19
CA GLU A 187 10.06 23.97 -27.82
C GLU A 187 8.63 24.58 -27.79
N LYS A 188 7.60 23.75 -27.59
CA LYS A 188 6.18 24.18 -27.50
C LYS A 188 5.66 24.39 -26.07
N ILE A 189 6.46 24.12 -25.03
CA ILE A 189 6.04 24.03 -23.61
C ILE A 189 5.21 25.25 -23.15
N ARG A 190 5.53 26.46 -23.63
CA ARG A 190 4.81 27.70 -23.26
C ARG A 190 3.38 27.78 -23.79
N LYS A 191 3.07 27.20 -24.96
CA LYS A 191 1.71 27.06 -25.51
C LYS A 191 0.98 25.81 -24.98
N ILE A 192 1.72 24.89 -24.37
CA ILE A 192 1.26 23.54 -24.02
C ILE A 192 0.54 23.46 -22.67
N LYS A 193 0.53 24.47 -21.78
CA LYS A 193 -0.28 24.33 -20.55
C LYS A 193 -1.77 24.11 -20.88
N GLU A 194 -2.27 24.78 -21.92
CA GLU A 194 -3.61 24.51 -22.46
C GLU A 194 -3.67 23.22 -23.28
N GLU A 195 -2.65 22.92 -24.09
CA GLU A 195 -2.65 21.73 -24.95
C GLU A 195 -2.49 20.42 -24.17
N ALA A 196 -1.69 20.39 -23.10
CA ALA A 196 -1.58 19.29 -22.15
C ALA A 196 -2.87 19.12 -21.33
N LYS A 197 -3.58 20.21 -21.02
CA LYS A 197 -4.92 20.14 -20.43
C LYS A 197 -5.90 19.52 -21.43
N ARG A 198 -5.90 19.97 -22.69
CA ARG A 198 -6.68 19.37 -23.78
C ARG A 198 -6.31 17.90 -24.04
N GLN A 199 -5.03 17.53 -23.97
CA GLN A 199 -4.58 16.15 -24.14
C GLN A 199 -4.98 15.26 -22.96
N ARG A 200 -4.95 15.78 -21.72
CA ARG A 200 -5.52 15.07 -20.55
C ARG A 200 -7.03 14.91 -20.69
N GLU A 201 -7.73 15.93 -21.17
CA GLU A 201 -9.16 15.84 -21.50
C GLU A 201 -9.41 14.80 -22.61
N LYS A 202 -8.49 14.67 -23.58
CA LYS A 202 -8.57 13.67 -24.66
C LYS A 202 -8.29 12.25 -24.18
N ILE A 203 -7.23 12.00 -23.41
CA ILE A 203 -6.90 10.67 -22.85
C ILE A 203 -8.00 10.19 -21.90
N GLY A 204 -8.69 11.14 -21.28
CA GLY A 204 -9.75 10.89 -20.33
C GLY A 204 -9.22 10.36 -19.01
N GLU A 205 -10.07 9.63 -18.29
CA GLU A 205 -9.66 9.01 -17.04
C GLU A 205 -8.80 7.77 -17.34
N VAL A 206 -7.58 7.77 -16.80
CA VAL A 206 -6.66 6.62 -16.91
C VAL A 206 -6.92 5.70 -15.72
N LEU A 207 -7.49 4.54 -16.02
CA LEU A 207 -7.89 3.54 -15.03
C LEU A 207 -6.97 2.32 -15.13
N PHE A 208 -6.29 2.00 -14.04
CA PHE A 208 -5.48 0.79 -13.92
C PHE A 208 -6.33 -0.35 -13.37
N TYR A 209 -6.47 -1.40 -14.17
CA TYR A 209 -7.16 -2.62 -13.83
C TYR A 209 -6.11 -3.68 -13.51
N THR A 210 -6.16 -4.22 -12.30
CA THR A 210 -5.37 -5.41 -11.98
C THR A 210 -6.28 -6.39 -11.25
N ARG A 211 -6.09 -7.69 -11.52
CA ARG A 211 -6.74 -8.71 -10.71
C ARG A 211 -6.32 -8.54 -9.26
N GLY A 212 -7.30 -8.63 -8.36
CA GLY A 212 -7.13 -8.41 -6.92
C GLY A 212 -7.38 -6.99 -6.42
N PHE A 213 -7.76 -6.00 -7.25
CA PHE A 213 -8.20 -4.69 -6.76
C PHE A 213 -9.73 -4.61 -6.69
N LYS A 214 -10.28 -3.93 -5.66
CA LYS A 214 -11.75 -3.76 -5.49
C LYS A 214 -12.39 -2.91 -6.58
N ALA A 215 -11.66 -1.91 -7.05
CA ALA A 215 -12.09 -0.97 -8.07
C ALA A 215 -10.88 -0.61 -8.95
N PRO A 216 -11.09 -0.22 -10.22
CA PRO A 216 -10.01 0.31 -11.03
C PRO A 216 -9.33 1.48 -10.33
N PHE A 217 -8.01 1.46 -10.29
CA PHE A 217 -7.23 2.50 -9.64
C PHE A 217 -7.03 3.67 -10.61
N ASN A 218 -7.56 4.84 -10.27
CA ASN A 218 -7.46 6.01 -11.14
C ASN A 218 -6.05 6.61 -11.07
N LEU A 219 -5.25 6.34 -12.10
CA LEU A 219 -3.86 6.79 -12.19
C LEU A 219 -3.74 8.32 -12.28
N SER A 220 -4.76 9.01 -12.78
CA SER A 220 -4.77 10.47 -12.79
C SER A 220 -4.68 11.06 -11.38
N VAL A 221 -5.15 10.32 -10.37
CA VAL A 221 -5.12 10.69 -8.95
C VAL A 221 -4.05 9.93 -8.16
N ALA A 222 -3.27 9.06 -8.81
CA ALA A 222 -2.25 8.22 -8.17
C ALA A 222 -1.23 9.00 -7.34
N HIS A 223 -0.88 10.23 -7.76
CA HIS A 223 0.02 11.09 -7.00
C HIS A 223 -0.52 11.42 -5.59
N ARG A 224 -1.85 11.59 -5.44
CA ARG A 224 -2.49 11.76 -4.12
C ARG A 224 -2.52 10.45 -3.35
N SER A 225 -2.81 9.35 -4.04
CA SER A 225 -2.78 8.00 -3.46
C SER A 225 -1.37 7.61 -2.99
N LEU A 226 -0.32 8.05 -3.66
CA LEU A 226 1.06 7.81 -3.24
C LEU A 226 1.39 8.56 -1.96
N GLY A 227 0.90 9.80 -1.81
CA GLY A 227 0.96 10.53 -0.54
C GLY A 227 0.23 9.79 0.59
N LEU A 228 -0.91 9.17 0.30
CA LEU A 228 -1.63 8.31 1.25
C LEU A 228 -0.82 7.07 1.63
N ILE A 229 -0.26 6.36 0.65
CA ILE A 229 0.54 5.15 0.88
C ILE A 229 1.78 5.47 1.73
N VAL A 230 2.51 6.53 1.38
CA VAL A 230 3.68 6.99 2.15
C VAL A 230 3.27 7.37 3.58
N SER A 231 2.14 8.07 3.72
CA SER A 231 1.61 8.43 5.04
C SER A 231 1.26 7.20 5.87
N VAL A 232 0.56 6.25 5.27
CA VAL A 232 0.17 5.00 5.94
C VAL A 232 1.41 4.19 6.32
N ALA A 233 2.40 4.07 5.43
CA ALA A 233 3.67 3.40 5.73
C ALA A 233 4.46 4.08 6.85
N PHE A 234 4.56 5.41 6.85
CA PHE A 234 5.21 6.17 7.91
C PHE A 234 4.52 5.95 9.26
N LEU A 235 3.17 6.00 9.27
CA LEU A 235 2.37 5.74 10.47
C LEU A 235 2.69 4.34 11.03
N VAL A 236 2.82 3.34 10.18
CA VAL A 236 3.18 1.96 10.56
C VAL A 236 4.57 1.86 11.17
N VAL A 237 5.56 2.51 10.56
CA VAL A 237 6.92 2.53 11.11
C VAL A 237 6.94 3.21 12.49
N VAL A 238 6.24 4.34 12.63
CA VAL A 238 6.12 5.06 13.91
C VAL A 238 5.38 4.23 14.95
N LEU A 239 4.27 3.59 14.57
CA LEU A 239 3.49 2.67 15.41
C LEU A 239 4.38 1.57 15.98
N LEU A 240 5.10 0.87 15.10
CA LEU A 240 6.02 -0.18 15.46
C LEU A 240 7.11 0.37 16.40
N TRP A 241 7.74 1.49 16.05
CA TRP A 241 8.80 2.09 16.85
C TRP A 241 8.34 2.50 18.26
N LEU A 242 7.18 3.14 18.38
CA LEU A 242 6.62 3.56 19.66
C LEU A 242 6.21 2.37 20.52
N ALA A 243 5.67 1.32 19.91
CA ALA A 243 5.29 0.12 20.63
C ALA A 243 6.53 -0.59 21.21
N LEU A 244 7.62 -0.66 20.46
CA LEU A 244 8.91 -1.17 20.93
C LEU A 244 9.44 -0.37 22.13
N LYS A 245 9.43 0.97 22.04
CA LYS A 245 9.89 1.83 23.13
C LYS A 245 8.97 1.80 24.35
N SER A 246 7.70 1.44 24.17
CA SER A 246 6.72 1.47 25.25
C SER A 246 7.03 0.47 26.35
N HIS A 247 7.22 -0.80 26.00
CA HIS A 247 7.35 -1.88 26.98
C HIS A 247 8.53 -1.64 27.92
N ARG A 248 9.70 -1.31 27.34
CA ARG A 248 10.91 -1.01 28.09
C ARG A 248 10.72 0.17 29.03
N LYS A 249 10.05 1.25 28.59
CA LYS A 249 9.81 2.42 29.44
C LYS A 249 8.97 2.08 30.68
N ILE A 250 8.03 1.15 30.57
CA ILE A 250 7.21 0.71 31.71
C ILE A 250 8.08 -0.08 32.70
N LEU A 251 8.88 -1.03 32.23
CA LEU A 251 9.81 -1.78 33.08
C LEU A 251 10.86 -0.88 33.74
N ASP A 252 11.51 -0.02 32.96
CA ASP A 252 12.48 0.97 33.45
C ASP A 252 11.87 1.88 34.52
N TYR A 253 10.58 2.21 34.41
CA TYR A 253 9.91 3.01 35.43
C TYR A 253 9.81 2.26 36.76
N PHE A 254 9.36 1.00 36.76
CA PHE A 254 9.26 0.22 38.00
C PHE A 254 10.65 -0.08 38.59
N SER A 255 11.63 -0.36 37.74
CA SER A 255 13.03 -0.58 38.16
C SER A 255 13.63 0.67 38.79
N LYS A 256 13.56 1.83 38.13
CA LYS A 256 14.11 3.11 38.64
C LYS A 256 13.47 3.61 39.93
N ASN A 257 12.23 3.23 40.19
CA ASN A 257 11.54 3.59 41.44
C ASN A 257 11.70 2.51 42.53
N GLY A 258 12.54 1.48 42.32
CA GLY A 258 12.72 0.39 43.29
C GLY A 258 11.47 -0.45 43.53
N ALA A 259 10.46 -0.33 42.66
CA ALA A 259 9.15 -0.96 42.83
C ALA A 259 9.03 -2.31 42.10
N LEU A 260 10.00 -2.66 41.25
CA LEU A 260 9.98 -3.88 40.45
C LEU A 260 9.96 -5.15 41.32
N LEU A 261 10.97 -5.34 42.17
CA LEU A 261 11.09 -6.53 43.03
C LEU A 261 9.94 -6.64 44.05
N PRO A 262 9.53 -5.57 44.78
CA PRO A 262 8.41 -5.65 45.71
C PRO A 262 7.09 -6.02 45.04
N MET A 263 6.81 -5.49 43.85
CA MET A 263 5.58 -5.80 43.13
C MET A 263 5.57 -7.24 42.63
N VAL A 264 6.71 -7.74 42.14
CA VAL A 264 6.84 -9.14 41.71
C VAL A 264 6.71 -10.09 42.90
N ALA A 265 7.28 -9.75 44.06
CA ALA A 265 7.15 -10.54 45.28
C ALA A 265 5.70 -10.57 45.79
N ALA A 266 4.99 -9.44 45.73
CA ALA A 266 3.62 -9.33 46.24
C ALA A 266 2.58 -10.04 45.35
N ILE A 267 2.73 -9.94 44.02
CA ILE A 267 1.66 -10.33 43.07
C ILE A 267 2.04 -11.59 42.28
N GLY A 268 3.31 -12.00 42.34
CA GLY A 268 3.87 -13.09 41.57
C GLY A 268 4.35 -12.66 40.19
N LYS A 269 5.45 -13.30 39.74
CA LYS A 269 6.16 -12.99 38.49
C LYS A 269 5.27 -13.03 37.24
N ASP A 270 4.43 -14.05 37.11
CA ASP A 270 3.61 -14.24 35.93
C ASP A 270 2.55 -13.14 35.80
N SER A 271 1.86 -12.86 36.90
CA SER A 271 0.76 -11.89 36.95
C SER A 271 1.29 -10.46 36.78
N PHE A 272 2.42 -10.14 37.43
CA PHE A 272 3.07 -8.86 37.23
C PHE A 272 3.51 -8.68 35.76
N TYR A 273 4.23 -9.65 35.19
CA TYR A 273 4.70 -9.54 33.81
C TYR A 273 3.55 -9.43 32.79
N LEU A 274 2.49 -10.22 32.97
CA LEU A 274 1.31 -10.14 32.11
C LEU A 274 0.61 -8.78 32.24
N SER A 275 0.59 -8.16 33.44
CA SER A 275 0.03 -6.82 33.63
C SER A 275 0.82 -5.74 32.90
N ILE A 276 2.16 -5.84 32.86
CA ILE A 276 3.02 -4.93 32.09
C ILE A 276 2.74 -5.07 30.59
N TRP A 277 2.50 -6.29 30.12
CA TRP A 277 2.05 -6.55 28.75
C TRP A 277 0.67 -5.95 28.48
N ALA A 278 -0.30 -6.14 29.37
CA ALA A 278 -1.63 -5.55 29.24
C ALA A 278 -1.55 -4.01 29.17
N LEU A 279 -0.75 -3.36 30.01
CA LEU A 279 -0.47 -1.93 29.94
C LEU A 279 0.15 -1.51 28.60
N THR A 280 1.12 -2.29 28.11
CA THR A 280 1.75 -2.05 26.81
C THR A 280 0.72 -2.12 25.69
N LEU A 281 -0.15 -3.14 25.71
CA LEU A 281 -1.22 -3.34 24.73
C LEU A 281 -2.26 -2.21 24.78
N PHE A 282 -2.73 -1.83 25.96
CA PHE A 282 -3.66 -0.70 26.10
C PHE A 282 -3.10 0.58 25.49
N ARG A 283 -1.82 0.85 25.71
CA ARG A 283 -1.16 2.02 25.14
C ARG A 283 -1.06 1.94 23.61
N VAL A 284 -0.70 0.78 23.05
CA VAL A 284 -0.66 0.58 21.59
C VAL A 284 -2.04 0.75 20.98
N ILE A 285 -3.08 0.20 21.62
CA ILE A 285 -4.47 0.35 21.18
C ILE A 285 -4.91 1.82 21.25
N ALA A 286 -4.67 2.50 22.36
CA ALA A 286 -5.02 3.91 22.53
C ALA A 286 -4.33 4.79 21.48
N PHE A 287 -3.05 4.53 21.21
CA PHE A 287 -2.32 5.18 20.13
C PHE A 287 -2.99 4.90 18.79
N PHE A 288 -3.29 3.64 18.47
CA PHE A 288 -3.85 3.25 17.18
C PHE A 288 -5.22 3.90 16.96
N ILE A 289 -6.06 3.97 17.99
CA ILE A 289 -7.35 4.66 17.95
C ILE A 289 -7.14 6.15 17.69
N GLY A 290 -6.24 6.82 18.42
CA GLY A 290 -5.93 8.23 18.20
C GLY A 290 -5.43 8.51 16.78
N ALA A 291 -4.51 7.66 16.30
CA ALA A 291 -3.98 7.73 14.94
C ALA A 291 -5.06 7.52 13.88
N ALA A 292 -5.92 6.52 14.06
CA ALA A 292 -7.03 6.24 13.17
C ALA A 292 -8.03 7.40 13.11
N VAL A 293 -8.38 8.00 14.25
CA VAL A 293 -9.29 9.16 14.30
C VAL A 293 -8.71 10.34 13.51
N ILE A 294 -7.46 10.71 13.75
CA ILE A 294 -6.81 11.83 13.04
C ILE A 294 -6.71 11.52 11.55
N PHE A 295 -6.35 10.29 11.19
CA PHE A 295 -6.31 9.84 9.81
C PHE A 295 -7.69 9.96 9.13
N LEU A 296 -8.75 9.50 9.78
CA LEU A 296 -10.13 9.61 9.29
C LEU A 296 -10.59 11.07 9.15
N ILE A 297 -10.25 11.94 10.11
CA ILE A 297 -10.52 13.38 10.03
C ILE A 297 -9.78 14.00 8.84
N THR A 298 -8.53 13.61 8.62
CA THR A 298 -7.71 14.08 7.48
C THR A 298 -8.29 13.61 6.15
N LEU A 299 -8.78 12.37 6.07
CA LEU A 299 -9.47 11.86 4.88
C LEU A 299 -10.77 12.63 4.62
N LYS A 300 -11.50 13.00 5.67
CA LYS A 300 -12.77 13.75 5.58
C LYS A 300 -12.56 15.22 5.25
N SER A 301 -11.47 15.84 5.72
CA SER A 301 -11.17 17.22 5.41
C SER A 301 -10.84 17.32 3.91
N LYS A 302 -11.57 18.19 3.20
CA LYS A 302 -11.42 18.41 1.74
C LYS A 302 -10.01 18.85 1.32
N VAL A 303 -9.10 19.05 2.28
CA VAL A 303 -7.77 19.63 2.13
C VAL A 303 -6.81 18.70 1.37
N LEU A 304 -6.94 17.37 1.50
CA LEU A 304 -6.01 16.42 0.86
C LEU A 304 -6.68 15.46 -0.14
N PHE A 305 -7.96 15.12 0.04
CA PHE A 305 -8.66 14.18 -0.84
C PHE A 305 -9.96 14.80 -1.38
N SER A 306 -10.03 14.98 -2.70
CA SER A 306 -11.30 15.30 -3.36
C SER A 306 -12.30 14.20 -3.07
N GLN A 307 -13.58 14.56 -2.87
CA GLN A 307 -14.66 13.65 -2.53
C GLN A 307 -14.68 12.37 -3.38
N SER A 308 -14.19 12.38 -4.62
CA SER A 308 -14.10 11.19 -5.49
C SER A 308 -13.25 10.03 -4.95
N LEU A 309 -12.15 10.29 -4.23
CA LEU A 309 -11.27 9.24 -3.68
C LEU A 309 -11.83 8.62 -2.39
N VAL A 310 -12.60 9.40 -1.63
CA VAL A 310 -13.34 8.93 -0.44
C VAL A 310 -14.70 8.32 -0.85
N ALA A 311 -15.25 8.74 -2.00
CA ALA A 311 -16.52 8.27 -2.56
C ALA A 311 -16.39 6.97 -3.37
N THR A 312 -15.19 6.50 -3.70
CA THR A 312 -14.94 5.05 -3.71
C THR A 312 -15.11 4.58 -2.27
N LYS A 313 -16.38 4.46 -1.87
CA LYS A 313 -16.82 3.81 -0.63
C LYS A 313 -15.93 2.58 -0.53
N LEU A 314 -15.11 2.52 0.50
CA LEU A 314 -14.58 1.27 0.99
C LEU A 314 -15.82 0.44 1.31
N ASN A 315 -16.37 -0.23 0.30
CA ASN A 315 -17.60 -1.00 0.38
C ASN A 315 -17.27 -2.32 1.08
N LEU A 316 -16.59 -2.19 2.22
CA LEU A 316 -16.22 -3.23 3.14
C LEU A 316 -17.51 -3.57 3.88
N SER A 317 -17.91 -4.83 3.81
CA SER A 317 -18.89 -5.33 4.77
C SER A 317 -18.36 -5.09 6.20
N PHE A 318 -19.28 -4.99 7.17
CA PHE A 318 -18.89 -4.87 8.58
C PHE A 318 -17.93 -5.99 9.01
N THR A 319 -18.15 -7.21 8.51
CA THR A 319 -17.28 -8.37 8.74
C THR A 319 -15.88 -8.20 8.18
N GLU A 320 -15.74 -7.72 6.93
CA GLU A 320 -14.42 -7.43 6.33
C GLU A 320 -13.66 -6.38 7.14
N MET A 321 -14.35 -5.32 7.56
CA MET A 321 -13.78 -4.27 8.38
C MET A 321 -13.31 -4.81 9.74
N LEU A 322 -14.11 -5.64 10.40
CA LEU A 322 -13.74 -6.28 11.67
C LEU A 322 -12.52 -7.21 11.52
N CYS A 323 -12.50 -8.04 10.46
CA CYS A 323 -11.37 -8.92 10.16
C CYS A 323 -10.09 -8.13 9.88
N TRP A 324 -10.20 -7.04 9.12
CA TRP A 324 -9.09 -6.15 8.83
C TRP A 324 -8.53 -5.49 10.09
N PHE A 325 -9.38 -4.91 10.94
CA PHE A 325 -8.94 -4.32 12.22
C PHE A 325 -8.29 -5.36 13.13
N THR A 326 -8.85 -6.57 13.21
CA THR A 326 -8.29 -7.66 14.00
C THR A 326 -6.91 -8.07 13.48
N ALA A 327 -6.76 -8.19 12.16
CA ALA A 327 -5.48 -8.51 11.52
C ALA A 327 -4.43 -7.43 11.79
N LEU A 328 -4.80 -6.14 11.71
CA LEU A 328 -3.90 -5.04 12.05
C LEU A 328 -3.48 -5.07 13.52
N ILE A 329 -4.44 -5.15 14.43
CA ILE A 329 -4.15 -5.16 15.88
C ILE A 329 -3.22 -6.32 16.22
N THR A 330 -3.53 -7.53 15.75
CA THR A 330 -2.72 -8.73 16.02
C THR A 330 -1.33 -8.63 15.40
N SER A 331 -1.21 -8.10 14.17
CA SER A 331 0.08 -7.79 13.54
C SER A 331 0.95 -6.86 14.37
N PHE A 332 0.40 -5.70 14.78
CA PHE A 332 1.15 -4.73 15.57
C PHE A 332 1.50 -5.26 16.95
N CYS A 333 0.59 -5.99 17.60
CA CYS A 333 0.85 -6.63 18.89
C CYS A 333 2.00 -7.64 18.78
N LEU A 334 2.00 -8.50 17.76
CA LEU A 334 3.05 -9.47 17.53
C LEU A 334 4.41 -8.80 17.29
N ALA A 335 4.45 -7.80 16.41
CA ALA A 335 5.69 -7.07 16.12
C ALA A 335 6.23 -6.33 17.36
N THR A 336 5.32 -5.78 18.19
CA THR A 336 5.65 -5.18 19.49
C THR A 336 6.27 -6.19 20.44
N ILE A 337 5.68 -7.39 20.53
CA ILE A 337 6.20 -8.47 21.35
C ILE A 337 7.61 -8.83 20.90
N ILE A 338 7.83 -9.08 19.61
CA ILE A 338 9.13 -9.52 19.11
C ILE A 338 10.23 -8.51 19.38
N GLY A 339 10.05 -7.24 19.02
CA GLY A 339 11.13 -6.29 19.25
C GLY A 339 11.26 -5.85 20.72
N SER A 340 10.24 -6.03 21.56
CA SER A 340 10.38 -5.88 23.02
C SER A 340 11.28 -6.97 23.61
N ILE A 341 11.09 -8.23 23.18
CA ILE A 341 11.98 -9.33 23.54
C ILE A 341 13.40 -9.03 23.11
N ALA A 342 13.56 -8.49 21.90
CA ALA A 342 14.85 -8.10 21.38
C ALA A 342 15.52 -7.07 22.29
N ASP A 343 14.78 -6.04 22.69
CA ASP A 343 15.29 -5.00 23.60
C ASP A 343 15.69 -5.58 24.97
N LEU A 344 14.91 -6.51 25.51
CA LEU A 344 15.18 -7.17 26.80
C LEU A 344 16.41 -8.11 26.73
N LYS A 345 16.57 -8.85 25.63
CA LYS A 345 17.67 -9.82 25.47
C LYS A 345 18.95 -9.21 24.91
N SER A 346 18.87 -8.02 24.31
CA SER A 346 20.03 -7.36 23.71
C SER A 346 20.99 -6.83 24.77
N ARG A 347 22.03 -7.63 25.08
CA ARG A 347 23.32 -7.09 25.52
C ARG A 347 23.98 -6.45 24.29
N SER A 348 24.61 -5.30 24.47
CA SER A 348 25.34 -4.33 23.59
C SER A 348 25.95 -4.78 22.24
N SER A 349 25.41 -5.79 21.58
CA SER A 349 25.90 -6.43 20.37
C SER A 349 25.08 -5.99 19.16
N LEU A 350 25.76 -5.94 18.00
CA LEU A 350 25.15 -5.60 16.72
C LEU A 350 23.98 -6.54 16.35
N PHE A 351 24.02 -7.80 16.79
CA PHE A 351 22.91 -8.74 16.64
C PHE A 351 21.66 -8.32 17.41
N GLY A 352 21.80 -7.75 18.61
CA GLY A 352 20.69 -7.20 19.37
C GLY A 352 20.02 -6.03 18.65
N PHE A 353 20.82 -5.16 18.02
CA PHE A 353 20.29 -4.07 17.19
C PHE A 353 19.51 -4.61 15.99
N LEU A 354 20.07 -5.54 15.21
CA LEU A 354 19.36 -6.13 14.06
C LEU A 354 18.07 -6.84 14.47
N TYR A 355 18.10 -7.58 15.58
CA TYR A 355 16.93 -8.31 16.09
C TYR A 355 15.80 -7.37 16.54
N ARG A 356 16.13 -6.17 17.05
CA ARG A 356 15.15 -5.13 17.39
C ARG A 356 14.33 -4.65 16.19
N TYR A 357 14.97 -4.53 15.02
CA TYR A 357 14.32 -4.06 13.80
C TYR A 357 13.83 -5.20 12.90
N PHE A 358 13.99 -6.46 13.33
CA PHE A 358 13.59 -7.64 12.56
C PHE A 358 12.14 -7.57 12.06
N PRO A 359 11.13 -7.20 12.87
CA PRO A 359 9.75 -7.11 12.36
C PRO A 359 9.58 -6.12 11.21
N ILE A 360 10.31 -5.00 11.26
CA ILE A 360 10.27 -3.97 10.21
C ILE A 360 10.92 -4.49 8.94
N VAL A 361 12.11 -5.11 9.05
CA VAL A 361 12.83 -5.68 7.89
C VAL A 361 12.00 -6.78 7.22
N VAL A 362 11.44 -7.70 8.00
CA VAL A 362 10.59 -8.79 7.48
C VAL A 362 9.32 -8.25 6.83
N ALA A 363 8.67 -7.25 7.42
CA ALA A 363 7.50 -6.60 6.83
C ALA A 363 7.84 -5.88 5.51
N MET A 364 9.01 -5.23 5.41
CA MET A 364 9.47 -4.61 4.17
C MET A 364 9.77 -5.64 3.08
N ILE A 365 10.44 -6.74 3.42
CA ILE A 365 10.72 -7.83 2.48
C ILE A 365 9.40 -8.45 1.99
N GLY A 366 8.46 -8.73 2.89
CA GLY A 366 7.15 -9.28 2.54
C GLY A 366 6.31 -8.32 1.69
N GLY A 367 6.30 -7.04 2.02
CA GLY A 367 5.70 -5.99 1.20
C GLY A 367 6.35 -5.88 -0.19
N GLY A 368 7.66 -6.04 -0.28
CA GLY A 368 8.41 -6.08 -1.54
C GLY A 368 8.02 -7.26 -2.41
N PHE A 369 8.00 -8.48 -1.86
CA PHE A 369 7.54 -9.67 -2.59
C PHE A 369 6.07 -9.59 -3.00
N TRP A 370 5.22 -9.05 -2.12
CA TRP A 370 3.82 -8.80 -2.44
C TRP A 370 3.68 -7.79 -3.57
N ALA A 371 4.38 -6.66 -3.54
CA ALA A 371 4.36 -5.67 -4.62
C ALA A 371 4.91 -6.24 -5.93
N LEU A 372 6.02 -6.98 -5.86
CA LEU A 372 6.64 -7.65 -7.02
C LEU A 372 5.67 -8.64 -7.69
N SER A 373 4.79 -9.29 -6.92
CA SER A 373 3.80 -10.22 -7.49
C SER A 373 2.78 -9.55 -8.43
N PHE A 374 2.58 -8.22 -8.34
CA PHE A 374 1.78 -7.47 -9.33
C PHE A 374 2.56 -7.14 -10.61
N LEU A 375 3.90 -7.14 -10.53
CA LEU A 375 4.78 -6.92 -11.67
C LEU A 375 5.01 -8.22 -12.46
N LEU A 376 5.07 -9.35 -11.75
CA LEU A 376 5.25 -10.66 -12.35
C LEU A 376 3.98 -11.11 -13.10
N LEU A 377 4.20 -11.71 -14.26
CA LEU A 377 3.14 -12.17 -15.15
C LEU A 377 2.55 -13.49 -14.64
N GLY A 378 1.24 -13.54 -14.44
CA GLY A 378 0.53 -14.78 -14.11
C GLY A 378 -0.60 -14.58 -13.10
N ASP A 379 -1.35 -15.66 -12.86
CA ASP A 379 -2.33 -15.70 -11.79
C ASP A 379 -1.64 -15.91 -10.44
N MET A 380 -1.15 -14.82 -9.87
CA MET A 380 -0.44 -14.82 -8.57
C MET A 380 -1.39 -14.53 -7.39
N ASP A 381 -2.71 -14.76 -7.56
CA ASP A 381 -3.69 -14.52 -6.49
C ASP A 381 -3.41 -15.37 -5.25
N LEU A 382 -3.07 -16.66 -5.44
CA LEU A 382 -2.71 -17.56 -4.35
C LEU A 382 -1.44 -17.08 -3.63
N TYR A 383 -0.39 -16.71 -4.37
CA TYR A 383 0.86 -16.23 -3.80
C TYR A 383 0.67 -14.96 -2.97
N ARG A 384 -0.14 -14.01 -3.49
CA ARG A 384 -0.53 -12.80 -2.76
C ARG A 384 -1.31 -13.12 -1.48
N GLY A 385 -2.21 -14.09 -1.55
CA GLY A 385 -2.96 -14.59 -0.41
C GLY A 385 -2.05 -15.19 0.67
N ILE A 386 -1.09 -16.03 0.28
CA ILE A 386 -0.12 -16.65 1.18
C ILE A 386 0.74 -15.58 1.87
N ILE A 387 1.30 -14.62 1.12
CA ILE A 387 2.09 -13.52 1.72
C ILE A 387 1.25 -12.73 2.72
N THR A 388 -0.01 -12.43 2.38
CA THR A 388 -0.92 -11.70 3.26
C THR A 388 -1.21 -12.49 4.55
N ALA A 389 -1.34 -13.81 4.46
CA ALA A 389 -1.64 -14.67 5.61
C ALA A 389 -0.47 -14.84 6.59
N LEU A 390 0.79 -14.63 6.16
CA LEU A 390 1.95 -14.80 7.02
C LEU A 390 2.07 -13.65 8.03
N PRO A 391 2.15 -13.93 9.34
CA PRO A 391 2.37 -12.90 10.36
C PRO A 391 3.67 -12.13 10.13
N ILE A 392 3.68 -10.82 10.42
CA ILE A 392 4.79 -9.88 10.18
C ILE A 392 5.09 -9.63 8.70
N PHE A 393 5.35 -10.68 7.94
CA PHE A 393 5.62 -10.62 6.50
C PHE A 393 4.42 -10.01 5.73
N GLY A 394 3.20 -10.32 6.16
CA GLY A 394 1.95 -9.81 5.61
C GLY A 394 1.48 -8.47 6.17
N ILE A 395 2.24 -7.75 7.01
CA ILE A 395 1.79 -6.46 7.58
C ILE A 395 1.42 -5.46 6.49
N VAL A 396 2.28 -5.31 5.47
CA VAL A 396 2.08 -4.37 4.36
C VAL A 396 0.80 -4.70 3.56
N PRO A 397 0.57 -5.92 3.07
CA PRO A 397 -0.68 -6.24 2.38
C PRO A 397 -1.93 -6.18 3.26
N VAL A 398 -1.84 -6.52 4.56
CA VAL A 398 -2.96 -6.34 5.51
C VAL A 398 -3.31 -4.85 5.65
N LEU A 399 -2.31 -3.99 5.73
CA LEU A 399 -2.50 -2.54 5.79
C LEU A 399 -3.15 -1.98 4.52
N LEU A 400 -2.80 -2.53 3.36
CA LEU A 400 -3.32 -2.13 2.06
C LEU A 400 -4.60 -2.88 1.65
N SER A 401 -5.15 -3.76 2.50
CA SER A 401 -6.39 -4.51 2.22
C SER A 401 -7.65 -3.65 2.03
N PRO A 402 -7.73 -2.38 2.45
CA PRO A 402 -8.85 -1.54 2.02
C PRO A 402 -8.80 -1.23 0.51
N VAL A 403 -7.61 -1.26 -0.09
CA VAL A 403 -7.37 -0.96 -1.51
C VAL A 403 -7.37 -2.24 -2.35
N PHE A 404 -6.76 -3.31 -1.83
CA PHE A 404 -6.64 -4.63 -2.46
C PHE A 404 -7.71 -5.61 -1.93
N TYR A 405 -7.99 -6.70 -2.64
CA TYR A 405 -8.99 -7.72 -2.31
C TYR A 405 -8.32 -8.98 -1.73
N PRO A 406 -7.73 -8.96 -0.51
CA PRO A 406 -7.45 -10.23 0.12
C PRO A 406 -8.79 -10.88 0.43
N SER A 407 -8.93 -12.15 0.07
CA SER A 407 -10.02 -12.95 0.60
C SER A 407 -10.04 -12.82 2.13
N THR A 408 -11.22 -12.64 2.72
CA THR A 408 -11.40 -12.54 4.16
C THR A 408 -10.78 -13.74 4.88
N SER A 409 -10.72 -14.91 4.22
CA SER A 409 -10.04 -16.10 4.74
C SER A 409 -8.56 -15.86 5.05
N TYR A 410 -7.83 -15.09 4.22
CA TYR A 410 -6.42 -14.78 4.47
C TYR A 410 -6.24 -13.81 5.64
N LEU A 411 -7.16 -12.87 5.85
CA LEU A 411 -7.13 -11.97 7.02
C LEU A 411 -7.45 -12.72 8.32
N ILE A 412 -8.39 -13.67 8.28
CA ILE A 412 -8.69 -14.56 9.40
C ILE A 412 -7.47 -15.42 9.71
N LEU A 413 -6.88 -16.08 8.69
CA LEU A 413 -5.69 -16.91 8.86
C LEU A 413 -4.51 -16.10 9.42
N HIS A 414 -4.28 -14.90 8.90
CA HIS A 414 -3.27 -13.98 9.43
C HIS A 414 -3.48 -13.68 10.92
N SER A 415 -4.72 -13.35 11.29
CA SER A 415 -5.08 -13.00 12.67
C SER A 415 -4.89 -14.20 13.60
N SER A 416 -5.35 -15.38 13.20
CA SER A 416 -5.23 -16.63 13.96
C SER A 416 -3.77 -17.02 14.17
N LEU A 417 -2.95 -17.01 13.10
CA LEU A 417 -1.52 -17.32 13.20
C LEU A 417 -0.80 -16.28 14.08
N SER A 418 -1.13 -15.00 13.94
CA SER A 418 -0.57 -13.93 14.77
C SER A 418 -0.90 -14.13 16.25
N LEU A 419 -2.16 -14.48 16.58
CA LEU A 419 -2.58 -14.76 17.96
C LEU A 419 -1.86 -15.97 18.55
N LEU A 420 -1.68 -17.04 17.78
CA LEU A 420 -0.94 -18.23 18.23
C LEU A 420 0.52 -17.88 18.54
N LEU A 421 1.18 -17.09 17.68
CA LEU A 421 2.54 -16.62 17.91
C LEU A 421 2.63 -15.67 19.11
N ILE A 422 1.67 -14.76 19.27
CA ILE A 422 1.57 -13.88 20.44
C ILE A 422 1.51 -14.71 21.73
N ALA A 423 0.61 -15.69 21.80
CA ALA A 423 0.45 -16.56 22.97
C ALA A 423 1.74 -17.35 23.26
N TYR A 424 2.36 -17.90 22.22
CA TYR A 424 3.63 -18.62 22.32
C TYR A 424 4.76 -17.73 22.86
N PHE A 425 4.97 -16.55 22.26
CA PHE A 425 6.03 -15.64 22.68
C PHE A 425 5.78 -15.09 24.09
N LEU A 426 4.56 -14.68 24.42
CA LEU A 426 4.23 -14.20 25.77
C LEU A 426 4.54 -15.27 26.83
N LYS A 427 4.17 -16.53 26.58
CA LYS A 427 4.50 -17.65 27.48
C LYS A 427 6.02 -17.79 27.64
N LYS A 428 6.76 -17.84 26.53
CA LYS A 428 8.22 -18.02 26.55
C LYS A 428 8.96 -16.85 27.20
N ASN A 429 8.45 -15.64 27.06
CA ASN A 429 9.07 -14.48 27.71
C ASN A 429 8.74 -14.38 29.18
N ALA A 430 7.55 -14.79 29.61
CA ALA A 430 7.23 -14.85 31.03
C ALA A 430 8.18 -15.83 31.75
N GLU A 431 8.44 -17.01 31.14
CA GLU A 431 9.43 -17.98 31.63
C GLU A 431 10.84 -17.36 31.72
N TRP A 432 11.28 -16.64 30.68
CA TRP A 432 12.58 -15.98 30.66
C TRP A 432 12.70 -14.82 31.67
N PHE A 433 11.69 -13.94 31.71
CA PHE A 433 11.65 -12.79 32.62
C PHE A 433 11.71 -13.26 34.08
N GLY A 434 10.96 -14.31 34.41
CA GLY A 434 10.96 -14.88 35.75
C GLY A 434 12.28 -15.51 36.18
N THR A 435 13.14 -15.94 35.25
CA THR A 435 14.46 -16.51 35.55
C THR A 435 15.58 -15.48 35.56
N HIS A 436 15.35 -14.31 34.96
CA HIS A 436 16.36 -13.25 34.79
C HIS A 436 15.94 -11.95 35.48
N LEU A 437 15.02 -12.02 36.45
CA LEU A 437 14.47 -10.84 37.12
C LEU A 437 15.58 -9.98 37.75
N ASP A 438 16.61 -10.62 38.31
CA ASP A 438 17.75 -9.94 38.95
C ASP A 438 18.68 -9.23 37.95
N GLN A 439 18.54 -9.52 36.65
CA GLN A 439 19.33 -8.90 35.58
C GLN A 439 18.62 -7.72 34.91
N VAL A 440 17.33 -7.51 35.21
CA VAL A 440 16.47 -6.44 34.67
C VAL A 440 16.48 -5.25 35.61
#